data_AF-A0A3B4A858-F1
#
_entry.id   AF-A0A3B4A858-F1
#
_cell.length_a   1.000
_cell.length_b   1.000
_cell.length_c   1.000
_cell.angle_alpha   90.00
_cell.angle_beta   90.00
_cell.angle_gamma   90.00
#
_symmetry.space_group_name_H-M   'P 1'
#
loop_
_entity.id
_entity.type
_entity.pdbx_description
1 polymer ?
#
loop_
_entity_poly.entity_id
_entity_poly.type
_entity_poly.pdbx_seq_one_letter_code
_entity_poly.pdbx_strand_id
1 'polypeptide(L)'
;HPHQFKPGDLVFAKMKGFPHWPARVTDDEIIVFKVPVFYFGTHQIGSVPLENVVPYVGNKTKYGSGVRIKGFAEGMWEIQNTPGVCSRQQV
;
A
#
# COMPACT_ATOMS: atom_id res chain seq x y z
N HIS A 1 -10.33 16.37 2.57
CA HIS A 1 -10.77 16.63 1.17
C HIS A 1 -10.76 15.33 0.40
N PRO A 2 -11.86 14.92 -0.26
CA PRO A 2 -12.04 13.60 -0.90
C PRO A 2 -11.19 13.37 -2.17
N HIS A 3 -10.07 14.09 -2.33
CA HIS A 3 -9.17 14.04 -3.49
C HIS A 3 -7.71 13.73 -3.11
N GLN A 4 -7.47 13.13 -1.93
CA GLN A 4 -6.10 13.00 -1.41
C GLN A 4 -5.27 11.91 -2.10
N PHE A 5 -5.92 10.90 -2.69
CA PHE A 5 -5.23 9.77 -3.30
C PHE A 5 -5.84 9.45 -4.67
N LYS A 6 -4.97 9.16 -5.65
CA LYS A 6 -5.32 8.72 -7.00
C LYS A 6 -4.66 7.37 -7.32
N PRO A 7 -5.18 6.61 -8.29
CA PRO A 7 -4.55 5.37 -8.71
C PRO A 7 -3.07 5.55 -9.05
N GLY A 8 -2.26 4.58 -8.63
CA GLY A 8 -0.81 4.62 -8.76
C GLY A 8 -0.07 5.33 -7.62
N ASP A 9 -0.77 6.08 -6.75
CA ASP A 9 -0.12 6.71 -5.59
C ASP A 9 0.50 5.67 -4.66
N LEU A 10 1.76 5.91 -4.28
CA LEU A 10 2.50 5.06 -3.34
C LEU A 10 2.19 5.51 -1.91
N VAL A 11 1.78 4.57 -1.08
CA VAL A 11 1.27 4.84 0.26
C VAL A 11 1.80 3.82 1.26
N PHE A 12 1.69 4.16 2.55
CA PHE A 12 1.59 3.17 3.60
C PHE A 12 0.13 3.03 4.01
N ALA A 13 -0.36 1.80 4.02
CA ALA A 13 -1.71 1.45 4.43
C ALA A 13 -1.69 0.75 5.79
N LYS A 14 -2.55 1.19 6.73
CA LYS A 14 -2.63 0.65 8.08
C LYS A 14 -3.89 -0.19 8.26
N MET A 15 -3.72 -1.51 8.38
CA MET A 15 -4.81 -2.39 8.82
C MET A 15 -4.78 -2.59 10.34
N LYS A 16 -5.92 -2.98 10.93
CA LYS A 16 -5.99 -3.40 12.34
C LYS A 16 -5.13 -4.65 12.53
N GLY A 17 -4.27 -4.67 13.57
CA GLY A 17 -3.39 -5.80 13.88
C GLY A 17 -2.10 -5.89 13.05
N PHE A 18 -1.94 -5.08 11.99
CA PHE A 18 -0.74 -5.06 11.15
C PHE A 18 0.01 -3.72 11.27
N PRO A 19 1.32 -3.67 11.00
CA PRO A 19 2.03 -2.40 10.86
C PRO A 19 1.53 -1.60 9.64
N HIS A 20 2.03 -0.37 9.50
CA HIS A 20 1.90 0.36 8.24
C HIS A 20 2.59 -0.42 7.13
N TRP A 21 1.86 -0.83 6.10
CA TRP A 21 2.36 -1.71 5.05
C TRP A 21 2.58 -0.95 3.73
N PRO A 22 3.68 -1.18 2.98
CA PRO A 22 3.90 -0.55 1.68
C PRO A 22 2.83 -0.98 0.68
N ALA A 23 2.14 -0.01 0.06
CA ALA A 23 1.05 -0.28 -0.86
C ALA A 23 0.97 0.75 -1.99
N ARG A 24 0.18 0.44 -3.01
CA ARG A 24 -0.17 1.33 -4.13
C ARG A 24 -1.69 1.41 -4.25
N VAL A 25 -2.22 2.61 -4.51
CA VAL A 25 -3.65 2.80 -4.78
C VAL A 25 -4.00 2.16 -6.13
N THR A 26 -5.05 1.35 -6.18
CA THR A 26 -5.50 0.69 -7.42
C THR A 26 -6.47 1.56 -8.20
N ASP A 27 -6.75 1.17 -9.45
CA ASP A 27 -7.71 1.84 -10.34
C ASP A 27 -9.18 1.54 -9.98
N ASP A 28 -9.44 0.69 -8.98
CA ASP A 28 -10.79 0.37 -8.53
C ASP A 28 -11.50 1.64 -8.04
N GLU A 29 -12.82 1.69 -8.19
CA GLU A 29 -13.60 2.83 -7.72
C GLU A 29 -13.35 3.06 -6.22
N ILE A 30 -12.96 4.30 -5.88
CA ILE A 30 -12.88 4.74 -4.49
C ILE A 30 -14.31 4.70 -3.94
N ILE A 31 -14.63 3.63 -3.23
CA ILE A 31 -15.86 3.51 -2.47
C ILE A 31 -15.78 4.54 -1.33
N VAL A 32 -16.85 5.31 -1.12
CA VAL A 32 -16.90 6.42 -0.17
C VAL A 32 -16.19 6.06 1.16
N PHE A 33 -15.16 6.85 1.51
CA PHE A 33 -14.28 6.70 2.69
C PHE A 33 -13.25 5.54 2.72
N LYS A 34 -13.15 4.72 1.68
CA LYS A 34 -12.12 3.68 1.59
C LYS A 34 -11.28 3.79 0.32
N VAL A 35 -9.99 3.58 0.47
CA VAL A 35 -9.00 3.60 -0.62
C VAL A 35 -8.69 2.15 -0.99
N PRO A 36 -8.95 1.72 -2.24
CA PRO A 36 -8.55 0.41 -2.70
C PRO A 36 -7.04 0.39 -2.95
N VAL A 37 -6.37 -0.67 -2.49
CA VAL A 37 -4.90 -0.75 -2.47
C VAL A 37 -4.40 -2.15 -2.81
N PHE A 38 -3.27 -2.18 -3.51
CA PHE A 38 -2.41 -3.34 -3.71
C PHE A 38 -1.29 -3.32 -2.67
N TYR A 39 -1.14 -4.39 -1.89
CA TYR A 39 -0.08 -4.53 -0.91
C TYR A 39 1.17 -5.15 -1.54
N PHE A 40 2.27 -4.40 -1.54
CA PHE A 40 3.55 -4.92 -2.01
C PHE A 40 4.04 -6.07 -1.12
N GLY A 41 4.78 -7.02 -1.71
CA GLY A 41 5.34 -8.21 -1.09
C GLY A 41 4.35 -9.34 -0.81
N THR A 42 3.06 -9.05 -0.62
CA THR A 42 2.01 -10.09 -0.52
C THR A 42 1.13 -10.17 -1.77
N HIS A 43 1.12 -9.11 -2.58
CA HIS A 43 0.31 -8.93 -3.78
C HIS A 43 -1.19 -9.10 -3.54
N GLN A 44 -1.63 -8.90 -2.30
CA GLN A 44 -3.03 -8.92 -1.94
C GLN A 44 -3.68 -7.58 -2.32
N ILE A 45 -4.98 -7.64 -2.65
CA ILE A 45 -5.82 -6.47 -2.84
C ILE A 45 -6.67 -6.27 -1.58
N GLY A 46 -6.83 -5.03 -1.15
CA GLY A 46 -7.72 -4.68 -0.05
C GLY A 46 -8.27 -3.27 -0.17
N SER A 47 -9.05 -2.86 0.83
CA SER A 47 -9.67 -1.55 0.89
C SER A 47 -9.56 -1.01 2.31
N VAL A 48 -8.97 0.18 2.47
CA VAL A 48 -8.56 0.74 3.76
C VAL A 48 -9.25 2.08 4.00
N PRO A 49 -9.73 2.38 5.21
CA PRO A 49 -10.27 3.70 5.51
C PRO A 49 -9.27 4.82 5.16
N LEU A 50 -9.76 5.92 4.59
CA LEU A 50 -8.94 7.04 4.14
C LEU A 50 -7.97 7.57 5.22
N GLU A 51 -8.43 7.63 6.48
CA GLU A 51 -7.65 8.05 7.65
C GLU A 51 -6.47 7.13 7.99
N ASN A 52 -6.50 5.89 7.52
CA ASN A 52 -5.49 4.86 7.76
C ASN A 52 -4.52 4.72 6.57
N VAL A 53 -4.52 5.68 5.66
CA VAL A 53 -3.62 5.75 4.51
C VAL A 53 -2.78 7.01 4.62
N VAL A 54 -1.47 6.86 4.47
CA VAL A 54 -0.51 7.98 4.47
C VAL A 54 0.42 7.89 3.27
N PRO A 55 0.87 9.01 2.68
CA PRO A 55 1.80 8.98 1.55
C PRO A 55 3.10 8.23 1.89
N TYR A 56 3.63 7.44 0.94
CA TYR A 56 4.91 6.76 1.12
C TYR A 56 6.05 7.77 1.27
N VAL A 57 6.08 8.76 0.37
CA VAL A 57 7.04 9.88 0.42
C VAL A 57 6.82 10.67 1.71
N GLY A 58 7.91 10.99 2.40
CA GLY A 58 7.89 11.68 3.70
C GLY A 58 7.64 10.77 4.91
N ASN A 59 7.08 9.56 4.73
CA ASN A 59 6.83 8.63 5.83
C ASN A 59 7.74 7.38 5.84
N LYS A 60 8.57 7.19 4.80
CA LYS A 60 9.50 6.05 4.67
C LYS A 60 10.36 5.83 5.91
N THR A 61 10.96 6.89 6.47
CA THR A 61 11.82 6.77 7.66
C THR A 61 11.05 6.26 8.88
N LYS A 62 9.78 6.62 9.00
CA LYS A 62 8.91 6.27 10.14
C LYS A 62 8.36 4.85 10.03
N TYR A 63 7.94 4.43 8.84
CA TYR A 63 7.21 3.17 8.65
C TYR A 63 7.96 2.11 7.85
N GLY A 64 9.08 2.45 7.21
CA GLY A 64 9.78 1.57 6.26
C GLY A 64 10.75 0.56 6.86
N SER A 65 10.78 0.38 8.19
CA SER A 65 11.72 -0.52 8.86
C SER A 65 11.14 -1.11 10.16
N GLY A 66 11.84 -2.06 10.79
CA GLY A 66 11.46 -2.62 12.09
C GLY A 66 10.34 -3.66 12.06
N VAL A 67 9.79 -3.98 10.88
CA VAL A 67 8.77 -5.00 10.70
C VAL A 67 9.41 -6.33 10.29
N ARG A 68 9.13 -7.39 11.06
CA ARG A 68 9.65 -8.76 10.81
C ARG A 68 8.63 -9.71 10.16
N ILE A 69 7.47 -9.18 9.74
CA ILE A 69 6.43 -9.97 9.08
C ILE A 69 6.90 -10.34 7.67
N LYS A 70 6.72 -11.61 7.28
CA LYS A 70 7.08 -12.12 5.95
C LYS A 70 6.44 -11.27 4.86
N GLY A 71 7.19 -10.96 3.81
CA GLY A 71 6.76 -10.12 2.69
C GLY A 71 6.96 -8.62 2.92
N PHE A 72 7.19 -8.14 4.15
CA PHE A 72 7.36 -6.70 4.37
C PHE A 72 8.64 -6.15 3.71
N ALA A 73 9.78 -6.81 3.91
CA ALA A 73 11.05 -6.38 3.33
C ALA A 73 11.02 -6.44 1.80
N GLU A 74 10.40 -7.48 1.23
CA GLU A 74 10.14 -7.60 -0.21
C GLU A 74 9.23 -6.47 -0.69
N GLY A 75 8.14 -6.18 0.03
CA GLY A 75 7.23 -5.11 -0.34
C GLY A 75 7.88 -3.72 -0.29
N MET A 76 8.79 -3.50 0.67
CA MET A 76 9.61 -2.29 0.72
C MET A 76 10.60 -2.19 -0.44
N TRP A 77 11.10 -3.32 -0.96
CA TRP A 77 11.93 -3.34 -2.14
C TRP A 77 11.10 -3.07 -3.41
N GLU A 78 9.95 -3.71 -3.55
CA GLU A 78 9.06 -3.54 -4.72
C GLU A 78 8.56 -2.11 -4.87
N ILE A 79 8.09 -1.47 -3.79
CA ILE A 79 7.62 -0.08 -3.83
C ILE A 79 8.71 0.91 -4.29
N GLN A 80 9.99 0.57 -4.11
CA GLN A 80 11.14 1.40 -4.51
C GLN A 80 11.63 1.11 -5.92
N ASN A 81 11.61 -0.15 -6.34
CA ASN A 81 12.31 -0.60 -7.55
C ASN A 81 11.35 -1.03 -8.67
N THR A 82 10.19 -1.56 -8.32
CA THR A 82 9.18 -2.07 -9.26
C THR A 82 7.78 -1.61 -8.84
N PRO A 83 7.53 -0.30 -8.71
CA PRO A 83 6.28 0.22 -8.17
C PRO A 83 5.07 -0.05 -9.07
N GLY A 84 5.28 -0.52 -10.30
CA GLY A 84 4.23 -0.95 -11.24
C GLY A 84 4.00 -2.47 -11.28
N VAL A 85 4.64 -3.25 -10.39
CA VAL A 85 4.40 -4.71 -10.34
C VAL A 85 2.91 -4.97 -10.09
N CYS A 86 2.39 -5.98 -10.78
CA CYS A 86 1.04 -6.52 -10.60
C CYS A 86 1.19 -8.00 -10.23
N SER A 87 0.18 -8.57 -9.56
CA SER A 87 0.16 -10.01 -9.32
C SER A 87 0.27 -10.72 -10.66
N ARG A 88 1.26 -11.62 -10.79
CA ARG A 88 1.24 -12.62 -11.86
C ARG A 88 -0.01 -13.45 -11.60
N GLN A 89 -1.09 -13.20 -12.34
CA GLN A 89 -2.13 -14.21 -12.49
C GLN A 89 -1.40 -15.47 -12.92
N GLN A 90 -1.42 -16.51 -12.07
CA GLN A 90 -1.27 -17.86 -12.61
C GLN A 90 -2.42 -18.00 -13.60
N VAL A 91 -2.06 -18.09 -14.87
CA VAL A 91 -2.88 -18.74 -15.89
C VAL A 91 -3.34 -20.10 -15.41
#